data_AF-A0A1H4LJ17-F1
#
_entry.id   AF-A0A1H4LJ17-F1
#
_cell.length_a   1.000
_cell.length_b   1.000
_cell.length_c   1.000
_cell.angle_alpha   90.00
_cell.angle_beta   90.00
_cell.angle_gamma   90.00
#
_symmetry.space_group_name_H-M   'P 1'
#
loop_
_entity.id
_entity.type
_entity.pdbx_description
1 polymer ?
#
loop_
_entity_poly.entity_id
_entity_poly.type
_entity_poly.pdbx_seq_one_letter_code
_entity_poly.pdbx_strand_id
1 'polypeptide(L)'
;MGYVTLSGAILAEILATTSMKYSEGFSRLWPSLATGAGYLLSFVLLAHTLKTISVSTAYAIWAGAGTAVIAAIGMLFLGRR
;
A
#
# COMPACT_ATOMS: atom_id res chain seq x y z
N MET A 1 -4.03 -12.43 14.88
CA MET A 1 -2.96 -11.40 14.78
C MET A 1 -2.50 -11.19 13.34
N GLY A 2 -2.20 -12.23 12.55
CA GLY A 2 -1.71 -12.08 11.16
C GLY A 2 -2.58 -11.26 10.22
N TYR A 3 -3.92 -11.39 10.26
CA TYR A 3 -4.81 -10.60 9.41
C TYR A 3 -4.83 -9.10 9.76
N VAL A 4 -4.62 -8.74 11.03
CA VAL A 4 -4.60 -7.32 11.47
C VAL A 4 -3.33 -6.63 10.96
N THR A 5 -2.18 -7.31 11.00
CA THR A 5 -0.94 -6.82 10.38
C THR A 5 -1.05 -6.74 8.87
N LEU A 6 -1.82 -7.63 8.23
CA LEU A 6 -2.10 -7.56 6.79
C LEU A 6 -2.91 -6.31 6.44
N SER A 7 -3.97 -6.03 7.20
CA SER A 7 -4.78 -4.82 7.03
C SER A 7 -3.93 -3.55 7.21
N GLY A 8 -3.04 -3.53 8.21
CA GLY A 8 -2.11 -2.44 8.44
C GLY A 8 -1.11 -2.24 7.29
N ALA A 9 -0.58 -3.33 6.72
CA ALA A 9 0.31 -3.27 5.56
C ALA A 9 -0.41 -2.63 4.35
N ILE A 10 -1.62 -3.09 4.05
CA ILE A 10 -2.43 -2.58 2.93
C ILE A 10 -2.73 -1.09 3.13
N LEU A 11 -3.08 -0.64 4.34
CA LEU A 11 -3.32 0.77 4.63
C LEU A 11 -2.05 1.63 4.44
N ALA A 12 -0.90 1.14 4.92
CA ALA A 12 0.38 1.84 4.74
C ALA A 12 0.75 1.97 3.26
N GLU A 13 0.50 0.93 2.48
CA GLU A 13 0.70 0.94 1.02
C GLU A 13 -0.21 1.96 0.33
N ILE A 14 -1.49 1.95 0.65
CA ILE A 14 -2.46 2.89 0.07
C ILE A 14 -2.05 4.35 0.36
N LEU A 15 -1.61 4.63 1.60
CA LEU A 15 -1.10 5.95 1.98
C LEU A 15 0.16 6.31 1.21
N ALA A 16 1.07 5.35 0.99
CA ALA A 16 2.27 5.55 0.20
C ALA A 16 1.93 5.84 -1.27
N THR A 17 1.09 5.03 -1.91
CA THR A 17 0.67 5.22 -3.31
C THR A 17 -0.08 6.55 -3.50
N THR A 18 -0.92 6.95 -2.53
CA THR A 18 -1.62 8.23 -2.56
C THR A 18 -0.64 9.40 -2.42
N SER A 19 0.33 9.29 -1.53
CA SER A 19 1.40 10.30 -1.34
C SER A 19 2.30 10.43 -2.56
N MET A 20 2.56 9.32 -3.28
CA MET A 20 3.31 9.32 -4.53
C MET A 20 2.63 10.17 -5.60
N LYS A 21 1.30 10.11 -5.67
CA LYS A 21 0.49 10.92 -6.58
C LYS A 21 0.57 12.41 -6.27
N TYR A 22 0.58 12.77 -4.99
CA TYR A 22 0.80 14.14 -4.52
C TYR A 22 2.24 14.64 -4.70
N SER A 23 3.19 13.76 -4.99
CA SER A 23 4.59 14.12 -5.22
C SER A 23 4.85 14.76 -6.61
N GLU A 24 3.83 14.90 -7.47
CA GLU A 24 3.96 15.39 -8.85
C GLU A 24 5.15 14.75 -9.60
N GLY A 25 5.29 13.43 -9.50
CA GLY A 25 6.38 12.70 -10.17
C GLY A 25 7.76 12.92 -9.53
N PHE A 26 7.83 12.98 -8.19
CA PHE A 26 9.06 13.15 -7.39
C PHE A 26 9.61 14.58 -7.31
N SER A 27 8.85 15.58 -7.72
CA SER A 27 9.28 17.00 -7.68
C SER A 27 9.41 17.55 -6.24
N ARG A 28 8.71 16.93 -5.27
CA ARG A 28 8.82 17.28 -3.84
C ARG A 28 9.50 16.16 -3.04
N LEU A 29 10.62 16.51 -2.40
CA LEU A 29 11.44 15.60 -1.57
C LEU A 29 10.68 15.00 -0.39
N TRP A 30 9.88 15.80 0.32
CA TRP A 30 9.12 15.36 1.51
C TRP A 30 8.08 14.26 1.22
N PRO A 31 7.14 14.41 0.26
CA PRO A 31 6.19 13.36 -0.09
C PRO A 31 6.86 12.15 -0.74
N SER A 32 7.97 12.32 -1.45
CA SER A 32 8.76 11.19 -1.97
C SER A 32 9.37 10.33 -0.86
N LEU A 33 9.93 10.97 0.17
CA LEU A 33 10.49 10.26 1.32
C LEU A 33 9.39 9.52 2.11
N ALA A 34 8.23 10.17 2.30
CA ALA A 34 7.06 9.56 2.93
C ALA A 34 6.53 8.37 2.14
N THR A 35 6.54 8.44 0.81
CA THR A 35 6.19 7.33 -0.09
C THR A 35 7.13 6.15 0.10
N GLY A 36 8.45 6.39 0.06
CA GLY A 36 9.46 5.35 0.26
C GLY A 36 9.36 4.70 1.63
N ALA A 37 9.22 5.50 2.69
CA ALA A 37 9.04 5.01 4.06
C ALA A 37 7.74 4.21 4.23
N GLY A 38 6.64 4.66 3.60
CA GLY A 38 5.35 3.95 3.64
C GLY A 38 5.39 2.60 2.94
N TYR A 39 6.06 2.51 1.79
CA TYR A 39 6.28 1.22 1.09
C TYR A 39 7.16 0.28 1.91
N LEU A 40 8.25 0.79 2.50
CA LEU A 40 9.11 0.00 3.40
C LEU A 40 8.31 -0.55 4.58
N LEU A 41 7.48 0.29 5.21
CA LEU A 41 6.65 -0.12 6.32
C LEU A 41 5.64 -1.20 5.89
N SER A 42 4.97 -1.02 4.75
CA SER A 42 4.05 -2.02 4.19
C SER A 42 4.75 -3.36 3.98
N PHE A 43 5.93 -3.36 3.37
CA PHE A 43 6.70 -4.57 3.12
C PHE A 43 7.14 -5.28 4.41
N VAL A 44 7.51 -4.52 5.45
CA VAL A 44 7.88 -5.09 6.76
C VAL A 44 6.67 -5.73 7.44
N LEU A 45 5.51 -5.09 7.42
CA LEU A 45 4.27 -5.67 7.98
C LEU A 45 3.79 -6.88 7.17
N LEU A 46 3.95 -6.87 5.84
CA LEU A 46 3.68 -8.02 4.99
C LEU A 46 4.61 -9.18 5.34
N ALA A 47 5.92 -8.93 5.42
CA ALA A 47 6.91 -9.94 5.82
C ALA A 47 6.62 -10.53 7.20
N HIS A 48 6.12 -9.73 8.14
CA HIS A 48 5.68 -10.21 9.44
C HIS A 48 4.43 -11.10 9.33
N THR A 49 3.47 -10.72 8.49
CA THR A 49 2.24 -11.49 8.25
C THR A 49 2.53 -12.87 7.65
N LEU A 50 3.49 -12.94 6.73
CA LEU A 50 3.94 -14.18 6.08
C LEU A 50 4.52 -15.21 7.08
N LYS A 51 4.90 -14.80 8.29
CA LYS A 51 5.32 -15.73 9.37
C LYS A 51 4.13 -16.43 10.03
N THR A 52 2.92 -15.92 9.87
CA THR A 52 1.70 -16.42 10.53
C THR A 52 0.66 -16.99 9.57
N ILE A 53 0.63 -16.53 8.33
CA ILE A 53 -0.33 -16.97 7.30
C ILE A 53 0.46 -17.52 6.11
N SER A 54 -0.10 -18.50 5.42
CA SER A 54 0.48 -19.03 4.18
C SER A 54 0.74 -17.90 3.17
N VAL A 55 1.91 -17.97 2.52
CA VAL A 55 2.34 -16.95 1.56
C VAL A 55 1.29 -16.72 0.47
N SER A 56 0.72 -17.81 -0.06
CA SER A 56 -0.31 -17.75 -1.10
C SER A 56 -1.54 -16.95 -0.67
N THR A 57 -2.05 -17.17 0.54
CA THR A 57 -3.24 -16.47 1.04
C THR A 57 -2.94 -15.01 1.36
N ALA A 58 -1.80 -14.73 1.99
CA ALA A 58 -1.39 -13.36 2.30
C ALA A 58 -1.20 -12.54 1.02
N TYR A 59 -0.53 -13.09 0.01
CA TYR A 59 -0.28 -12.41 -1.27
C TYR A 59 -1.56 -12.21 -2.08
N ALA A 60 -2.48 -13.19 -2.09
CA ALA A 60 -3.77 -13.06 -2.76
C ALA A 60 -4.61 -11.92 -2.18
N ILE A 61 -4.68 -11.81 -0.85
CA ILE A 61 -5.42 -10.75 -0.17
C ILE A 61 -4.72 -9.40 -0.37
N TRP A 62 -3.40 -9.35 -0.18
CA TRP A 62 -2.61 -8.12 -0.34
C TRP A 62 -2.75 -7.53 -1.75
N ALA A 63 -2.51 -8.36 -2.79
CA ALA A 63 -2.64 -7.91 -4.17
C ALA A 63 -4.09 -7.55 -4.53
N GLY A 64 -5.08 -8.35 -4.10
CA GLY A 64 -6.49 -8.11 -4.41
C GLY A 64 -7.04 -6.85 -3.73
N ALA A 65 -6.83 -6.71 -2.42
CA ALA A 65 -7.30 -5.57 -1.64
C ALA A 65 -6.52 -4.29 -1.99
N GLY A 66 -5.20 -4.37 -2.11
CA GLY A 66 -4.35 -3.25 -2.51
C GLY A 66 -4.78 -2.69 -3.88
N THR A 67 -4.91 -3.57 -4.88
CA THR A 67 -5.36 -3.15 -6.23
C THR A 67 -6.76 -2.58 -6.20
N ALA A 68 -7.72 -3.21 -5.51
CA ALA A 68 -9.10 -2.72 -5.46
C ALA A 68 -9.19 -1.32 -4.85
N VAL A 69 -8.46 -1.06 -3.76
CA VAL A 69 -8.49 0.25 -3.10
C VAL A 69 -7.71 1.30 -3.90
N ILE A 70 -6.54 0.96 -4.45
CA ILE A 70 -5.78 1.87 -5.33
C ILE A 70 -6.61 2.23 -6.57
N ALA A 71 -7.31 1.26 -7.16
CA ALA A 71 -8.22 1.48 -8.28
C ALA A 71 -9.41 2.36 -7.89
N ALA A 72 -10.03 2.11 -6.73
CA ALA A 72 -11.12 2.94 -6.21
C ALA A 72 -10.67 4.39 -5.94
N ILE A 73 -9.51 4.58 -5.32
CA ILE A 73 -8.89 5.91 -5.11
C ILE A 73 -8.56 6.55 -6.46
N GLY A 74 -8.04 5.77 -7.42
CA GLY A 74 -7.81 6.19 -8.80
C GLY A 74 -9.10 6.72 -9.46
N MET A 75 -10.19 5.99 -9.35
CA MET A 75 -11.50 6.41 -9.90
C MET A 75 -12.04 7.64 -9.19
N LEU A 76 -12.07 7.64 -7.85
CA LEU A 76 -12.67 8.70 -7.04
C LEU A 76 -11.89 10.02 -7.10
N PHE A 77 -10.55 9.97 -7.06
CA PHE A 77 -9.70 11.17 -7.04
C PHE A 77 -9.19 11.57 -8.41
N LEU A 78 -8.97 10.64 -9.35
CA LEU A 78 -8.34 10.96 -10.64
C LEU A 78 -9.32 11.08 -11.80
N GLY A 79 -10.55 10.57 -11.70
CA GLY A 79 -11.67 10.89 -12.59
C GLY A 79 -11.42 10.82 -14.11
N ARG A 80 -10.34 10.17 -14.58
CA ARG A 80 -10.00 10.06 -16.00
C ARG A 80 -10.02 8.61 -16.43
N ARG A 81 -10.90 8.37 -17.41
CA ARG A 81 -11.02 7.17 -18.24
C ARG A 81 -9.71 6.85 -18.94
#